data_AF-A0AA42AX80-F1
#
_entry.id   AF-A0AA42AX80-F1
#
_cell.length_a   1.000
_cell.length_b   1.000
_cell.length_c   1.000
_cell.angle_alpha   90.00
_cell.angle_beta   90.00
_cell.angle_gamma   90.00
#
_symmetry.space_group_name_H-M   'P 1'
#
loop_
_entity.id
_entity.type
_entity.pdbx_description
1 polymer ?
#
loop_
_entity_poly.entity_id
_entity_poly.type
_entity_poly.pdbx_seq_one_letter_code
_entity_poly.pdbx_strand_id
1 'polypeptide(L)'
;MVSVPKTKNTYCKNKECRKYTLHKVTQYKKGKDSLDAHKESVNYDRKQSAKTTKKIVLTLQCQSCKHMSQYAINMHFEISGDKKKGIKHQIKNSLL
;
A
#
# COMPACT_ATOMS: atom_id res chain seq x y z
N MET A 1 15.47 5.06 1.12
CA MET A 1 14.36 4.50 0.32
C MET A 1 13.74 3.33 1.07
N VAL A 2 12.41 3.21 1.08
CA VAL A 2 11.70 2.09 1.71
C VAL A 2 11.37 1.05 0.65
N SER A 3 11.75 -0.20 0.84
CA SER A 3 11.34 -1.28 -0.06
C SER A 3 9.94 -1.77 0.31
N VAL A 4 9.03 -1.77 -0.66
CA VAL A 4 7.66 -2.27 -0.48
C VAL A 4 7.48 -3.50 -1.37
N PRO A 5 7.01 -4.64 -0.82
CA PRO A 5 6.82 -5.84 -1.63
C PRO A 5 5.65 -5.67 -2.59
N LYS A 6 5.73 -6.27 -3.79
CA LYS A 6 4.62 -6.33 -4.77
C LYS A 6 3.36 -7.01 -4.21
N THR A 7 3.53 -7.90 -3.24
CA THR A 7 2.44 -8.62 -2.58
C THR A 7 2.61 -8.57 -1.06
N LYS A 8 1.54 -8.26 -0.33
CA LYS A 8 1.53 -8.20 1.13
C LYS A 8 0.43 -9.09 1.68
N ASN A 9 0.73 -9.92 2.69
CA ASN A 9 -0.30 -10.61 3.45
C ASN A 9 -0.88 -9.63 4.48
N THR A 10 -2.18 -9.34 4.40
CA THR A 10 -2.86 -8.42 5.31
C THR A 10 -4.32 -8.82 5.48
N TYR A 11 -4.94 -8.35 6.57
CA TYR A 11 -6.34 -8.59 6.86
C TYR A 11 -7.24 -7.90 5.82
N CYS A 12 -8.15 -8.67 5.22
CA CYS A 12 -9.16 -8.13 4.31
C CYS A 12 -10.45 -7.81 5.09
N LYS A 13 -10.89 -6.54 5.03
CA LYS A 13 -12.10 -6.05 5.72
C LYS A 13 -13.41 -6.43 5.01
N ASN A 14 -13.34 -6.98 3.80
CA ASN A 14 -14.55 -7.38 3.08
C ASN A 14 -15.30 -8.48 3.84
N LYS A 15 -16.64 -8.41 3.84
CA LYS A 15 -17.54 -9.32 4.56
C LYS A 15 -17.32 -10.78 4.16
N GLU A 16 -17.01 -11.04 2.90
CA GLU A 16 -16.75 -12.38 2.35
C GLU A 16 -15.38 -12.96 2.75
N CYS A 17 -14.41 -12.10 3.03
CA CYS A 17 -13.05 -12.55 3.35
C CYS A 17 -12.83 -12.64 4.86
N ARG A 18 -12.95 -11.50 5.58
CA ARG A 18 -12.70 -11.35 7.03
C ARG A 18 -11.49 -12.15 7.55
N LYS A 19 -10.45 -12.30 6.73
CA LYS A 19 -9.28 -13.13 6.97
C LYS A 19 -8.04 -12.51 6.35
N TYR A 20 -6.87 -12.98 6.77
CA TYR A 20 -5.60 -12.62 6.16
C TYR A 20 -5.51 -13.24 4.77
N THR A 21 -5.32 -12.39 3.77
CA THR A 21 -5.22 -12.79 2.37
C THR A 21 -4.07 -12.06 1.71
N LEU A 22 -3.58 -12.62 0.60
CA LEU A 22 -2.57 -11.96 -0.21
C LEU A 22 -3.19 -10.76 -0.94
N HIS A 23 -2.57 -9.60 -0.79
CA HIS A 23 -2.96 -8.37 -1.47
C HIS A 23 -1.88 -7.97 -2.48
N LYS A 24 -2.30 -7.61 -3.68
CA LYS A 24 -1.44 -6.98 -4.69
C LYS A 24 -1.27 -5.51 -4.31
N VAL A 25 -0.01 -5.07 -4.23
CA VAL A 25 0.35 -3.71 -3.87
C VAL A 25 0.67 -2.95 -5.15
N THR A 26 -0.01 -1.83 -5.36
CA THR A 26 0.24 -0.90 -6.47
C THR A 26 0.37 0.52 -5.95
N GLN A 27 1.07 1.38 -6.69
CA GLN A 27 1.07 2.80 -6.41
C GLN A 27 -0.26 3.40 -6.88
N TYR A 28 -0.89 4.21 -6.03
CA TYR A 28 -2.07 4.96 -6.43
C TYR A 28 -1.68 6.03 -7.45
N LYS A 29 -2.46 6.13 -8.53
CA LYS A 29 -2.36 7.22 -9.51
C LYS A 29 -3.62 8.06 -9.39
N LYS A 30 -3.47 9.38 -9.23
CA LYS A 30 -4.61 10.31 -9.31
C LYS A 30 -5.19 10.23 -10.73
N GLY A 31 -6.50 10.12 -10.85
CA GLY A 31 -7.20 10.20 -12.13
C GLY A 31 -7.17 11.62 -12.70
N LYS A 32 -7.72 11.79 -13.91
CA LYS A 32 -7.96 13.12 -14.48
C LYS A 32 -9.02 13.83 -13.64
N ASP A 33 -8.77 15.08 -13.31
CA ASP A 33 -9.73 15.90 -12.55
C ASP A 33 -10.97 16.16 -13.41
N SER A 34 -12.17 16.01 -12.81
CA SER A 34 -13.46 16.27 -13.46
C SER A 34 -13.76 17.76 -13.42
N LEU A 35 -14.09 18.35 -14.57
CA LEU A 35 -14.38 19.79 -14.69
C LEU A 35 -15.64 20.22 -13.91
N ASP A 36 -16.57 19.30 -13.67
CA ASP A 36 -17.89 19.60 -13.07
C ASP A 36 -17.92 19.56 -11.53
N ALA A 37 -16.79 19.27 -10.88
CA ALA A 37 -16.72 19.22 -9.42
C ALA A 37 -16.50 20.63 -8.84
N HIS A 38 -17.58 21.26 -8.33
CA HIS A 38 -17.57 22.61 -7.73
C HIS A 38 -16.75 22.73 -6.41
N LYS A 39 -15.88 21.77 -6.08
CA LYS A 39 -15.14 21.76 -4.81
C LYS A 39 -13.71 21.28 -4.99
N GLU A 40 -12.86 22.17 -5.47
CA GLU A 40 -11.46 22.18 -5.05
C GLU A 40 -11.23 23.51 -4.33
N SER A 41 -11.26 23.45 -3.00
CA SER A 41 -11.08 24.65 -2.18
C SER A 41 -9.69 25.23 -2.45
N VAL A 42 -9.65 26.45 -2.99
CA VAL A 42 -8.45 27.30 -3.22
C VAL A 42 -7.51 27.39 -1.99
N ASN A 43 -8.04 27.09 -0.79
CA ASN A 43 -7.29 27.01 0.47
C ASN A 43 -6.37 25.77 0.62
N TYR A 44 -6.54 24.70 -0.17
CA TYR A 44 -5.72 23.48 -0.06
C TYR A 44 -4.37 23.62 -0.79
N ASP A 45 -4.36 24.27 -1.96
CA ASP A 45 -3.15 24.46 -2.76
C ASP A 45 -2.21 25.50 -2.14
N ARG A 46 -2.77 26.55 -1.52
CA ARG A 46 -1.98 27.59 -0.82
C ARG A 46 -1.27 27.07 0.43
N LYS A 47 -1.67 25.93 0.99
CA LYS A 47 -1.06 25.30 2.18
C LYS A 47 -0.06 24.18 1.83
N GLN A 48 0.41 24.15 0.58
CA GLN A 48 1.46 23.23 0.13
C GLN A 48 2.88 23.81 0.22
N SER A 49 3.05 24.99 0.83
CA SER A 49 4.36 25.55 1.13
C SER A 49 5.09 24.76 2.22
N ALA A 50 6.29 24.26 1.89
CA ALA A 50 7.32 23.72 2.78
C ALA A 50 7.15 22.28 3.31
N LYS A 51 6.72 21.31 2.49
CA LYS A 51 6.92 19.88 2.81
C LYS A 51 7.97 19.27 1.88
N THR A 52 9.10 18.86 2.45
CA THR A 52 10.24 18.24 1.73
C THR A 52 9.88 16.89 1.09
N THR A 53 8.81 16.21 1.56
CA THR A 53 8.34 14.94 0.97
C THR A 53 6.82 14.93 0.78
N LYS A 54 6.39 14.41 -0.38
CA LYS A 54 4.98 14.13 -0.66
C LYS A 54 4.61 12.80 -0.02
N LYS A 55 3.41 12.71 0.59
CA LYS A 55 2.85 11.42 1.01
C LYS A 55 2.52 10.60 -0.23
N ILE A 56 3.06 9.39 -0.33
CA ILE A 56 2.74 8.48 -1.43
C ILE A 56 1.69 7.49 -0.94
N VAL A 57 0.62 7.32 -1.71
CA VAL A 57 -0.47 6.40 -1.39
C VAL A 57 -0.30 5.11 -2.19
N LEU A 58 -0.42 3.98 -1.50
CA LEU A 58 -0.47 2.64 -2.08
C LEU A 58 -1.91 2.13 -2.08
N THR A 59 -2.25 1.35 -3.10
CA THR A 59 -3.49 0.58 -3.18
C THR A 59 -3.17 -0.89 -2.92
N LEU A 60 -3.91 -1.49 -1.99
CA LEU A 60 -3.86 -2.90 -1.64
C LEU A 60 -5.12 -3.57 -2.18
N GLN A 61 -4.97 -4.35 -3.24
CA GLN A 61 -6.06 -5.13 -3.84
C GLN A 61 -6.05 -6.55 -3.28
N CYS A 62 -7.12 -6.97 -2.62
CA CYS A 62 -7.28 -8.36 -2.21
C CYS A 62 -7.35 -9.26 -3.46
N GLN A 63 -6.55 -10.33 -3.52
CA GLN A 63 -6.61 -11.26 -4.64
C GLN A 63 -7.91 -12.09 -4.68
N SER A 64 -8.52 -12.37 -3.52
CA SER A 64 -9.72 -13.20 -3.44
C SER A 64 -11.00 -12.43 -3.79
N CYS A 65 -11.25 -11.30 -3.11
CA CYS A 65 -12.50 -10.54 -3.30
C CYS A 65 -12.35 -9.22 -4.07
N LYS A 66 -11.14 -8.91 -4.57
CA LYS A 66 -10.84 -7.68 -5.32
C LYS A 66 -11.08 -6.37 -4.57
N HIS A 67 -11.44 -6.42 -3.28
CA HIS A 67 -11.59 -5.23 -2.43
C HIS A 67 -10.29 -4.42 -2.38
N MET A 68 -10.41 -3.10 -2.52
CA MET A 68 -9.31 -2.15 -2.57
C MET A 68 -9.24 -1.38 -1.25
N SER A 69 -8.06 -1.27 -0.68
CA SER A 69 -7.79 -0.39 0.48
C SER A 69 -6.58 0.50 0.22
N GLN A 70 -6.58 1.69 0.81
CA GLN A 70 -5.50 2.67 0.64
C GLN A 70 -4.57 2.67 1.87
N TYR A 71 -3.26 2.81 1.63
CA TYR A 71 -2.24 2.88 2.66
C TYR A 71 -1.21 3.97 2.32
N ALA A 72 -1.08 4.99 3.18
CA ALA A 72 -0.20 6.13 2.95
C ALA A 72 1.18 5.94 3.61
N ILE A 73 2.25 6.30 2.89
CA ILE A 73 3.64 6.26 3.36
C ILE A 73 4.28 7.65 3.15
N ASN A 74 5.12 8.08 4.10
CA ASN A 74 5.72 9.43 4.10
C ASN A 74 7.09 9.53 3.40
N MET A 75 7.62 8.41 2.90
CA MET A 75 8.97 8.31 2.32
C MET A 75 8.95 7.78 0.89
N HIS A 76 10.00 8.10 0.11
CA HIS A 76 10.26 7.53 -1.21
C HIS A 76 10.42 6.00 -1.11
N PHE A 77 9.67 5.28 -1.94
CA PHE A 77 9.70 3.81 -1.97
C PHE A 77 10.00 3.28 -3.37
N GLU A 78 10.50 2.05 -3.40
CA GLU A 78 10.62 1.23 -4.60
C GLU A 78 9.80 -0.05 -4.42
N ILE A 79 9.06 -0.43 -5.45
CA ILE A 79 8.29 -1.68 -5.45
C ILE A 79 9.20 -2.82 -5.92
N SER A 80 9.89 -3.45 -4.99
CA SER A 80 10.83 -4.53 -5.29
C SER A 80 10.10 -5.87 -5.55
N GLY A 81 10.58 -6.60 -6.56
CA GLY A 81 10.01 -7.89 -7.00
C GLY A 81 10.40 -9.10 -6.14
N ASP A 82 11.52 -9.02 -5.43
CA ASP A 82 12.13 -10.21 -4.84
C ASP A 82 12.40 -10.03 -3.35
N LYS A 83 11.92 -10.98 -2.55
CA LYS A 83 12.26 -11.09 -1.14
C LYS A 83 13.76 -11.39 -1.05
N LYS A 84 14.53 -10.58 -0.31
CA LYS A 84 15.77 -11.07 0.28
C LYS A 84 15.41 -12.31 1.08
N LYS A 85 15.89 -13.49 0.66
CA LYS A 85 15.68 -14.76 1.38
C LYS A 85 16.30 -14.60 2.77
N GLY A 86 15.48 -14.27 3.76
CA GLY A 86 15.90 -14.33 5.15
C GLY A 86 16.37 -15.74 5.44
N ILE A 87 17.57 -15.86 5.99
CA ILE A 87 18.16 -17.12 6.47
C ILE A 87 17.13 -17.77 7.39
N LYS A 88 16.52 -18.87 6.95
CA LYS A 88 15.68 -19.69 7.83
C LYS A 88 16.62 -20.36 8.82
N HIS A 89 16.68 -19.87 10.06
CA HIS A 89 17.16 -20.69 11.16
C HIS A 89 16.16 -21.84 11.32
N GLN A 90 16.52 -23.03 10.82
CA GLN A 90 15.81 -24.24 11.17
C GLN A 90 16.14 -24.55 12.63
N ILE A 91 15.26 -24.16 13.55
CA ILE A 91 15.21 -24.88 14.83
C ILE A 91 14.59 -26.22 14.47
N LYS A 92 15.45 -27.24 14.29
CA LYS A 92 15.03 -28.63 14.24
C LYS A 92 14.42 -28.92 15.60
N ASN A 93 13.09 -29.06 15.67
CA ASN A 93 12.47 -29.80 16.76
C ASN A 93 13.00 -31.23 16.68
N SER A 94 13.98 -31.56 17.51
CA SER A 94 14.24 -32.95 17.89
C SER A 94 13.27 -33.28 19.03
N LEU A 95 12.27 -34.10 18.71
CA LEU A 95 11.65 -34.96 19.71
C LEU A 95 12.75 -35.84 20.32
N LEU A 96 13.03 -35.64 21.61
CA LEU A 96 13.11 -36.64 22.68
C LEU A 96 12.97 -35.90 24.00
#